data_AF-A0A2X3CE98-F1
#
_entry.id   AF-A0A2X3CE98-F1
#
_cell.length_a   1.000
_cell.length_b   1.000
_cell.length_c   1.000
_cell.angle_alpha   90.00
_cell.angle_beta   90.00
_cell.angle_gamma   90.00
#
_symmetry.space_group_name_H-M   'P 1'
#
loop_
_entity.id
_entity.type
_entity.pdbx_description
1 polymer ?
#
loop_
_entity_poly.entity_id
_entity_poly.type
_entity_poly.pdbx_seq_one_letter_code
_entity_poly.pdbx_strand_id
1 'polypeptide(L)' 'MLLREIQELKKRCSLELFEEILIATEDDIRFNRLSFNKKTPTKEFLKILNRTEIVFRRVYEG' A
#
# COMPACT_ATOMS: atom_id res chain seq x y z
N MET A 1 9.59 -4.22 11.41
CA MET A 1 8.26 -4.80 11.11
C MET A 1 7.77 -4.38 9.73
N LEU A 2 7.75 -3.09 9.39
CA LEU A 2 7.34 -2.56 8.08
C LEU A 2 8.11 -3.16 6.88
N LEU A 3 9.43 -3.27 6.99
CA LEU A 3 10.31 -3.83 5.95
C LEU A 3 10.03 -5.31 5.62
N ARG A 4 9.58 -6.11 6.59
CA ARG A 4 9.23 -7.52 6.35
C ARG A 4 7.93 -7.64 5.56
N GLU A 5 6.92 -6.87 5.92
CA GLU A 5 5.62 -6.83 5.21
C GLU A 5 5.81 -6.39 3.76
N ILE A 6 6.63 -5.35 3.51
CA ILE A 6 6.96 -4.90 2.15
C ILE A 6 7.70 -6.00 1.38
N GLN A 7 8.64 -6.70 2.00
CA GLN A 7 9.35 -7.81 1.36
C GLN A 7 8.43 -9.01 1.07
N GLU A 8 7.48 -9.31 1.95
CA GLU A 8 6.47 -10.34 1.70
C GLU A 8 5.53 -9.94 0.57
N LEU A 9 5.08 -8.68 0.54
CA LEU A 9 4.26 -8.15 -0.56
C LEU A 9 4.99 -8.28 -1.90
N LYS A 10 6.28 -7.92 -1.95
CA LYS A 10 7.13 -8.08 -3.12
C LYS A 10 7.31 -9.54 -3.56
N LYS A 11 7.24 -10.50 -2.64
CA LYS A 11 7.29 -11.93 -2.99
C LYS A 11 5.97 -12.43 -3.55
N ARG A 12 4.84 -11.80 -3.20
CA ARG A 12 3.49 -12.21 -3.62
C ARG A 12 3.05 -11.55 -4.93
N CYS A 13 3.64 -10.41 -5.29
CA CYS A 13 3.28 -9.63 -6.47
C CYS A 13 4.45 -9.58 -7.48
N SER A 14 4.13 -9.42 -8.76
CA SER A 14 5.13 -9.01 -9.76
C SER A 14 5.70 -7.62 -9.43
N LEU A 15 6.90 -7.33 -9.93
CA LEU A 15 7.59 -6.07 -9.63
C LEU A 15 6.74 -4.83 -10.00
N GLU A 16 6.12 -4.85 -11.18
CA GLU A 16 5.22 -3.78 -11.66
C GLU A 16 4.03 -3.57 -10.73
N LEU A 17 3.31 -4.65 -10.38
CA LEU A 17 2.15 -4.58 -9.49
C LEU A 17 2.56 -4.08 -8.09
N PHE A 18 3.74 -4.49 -7.62
CA PHE A 18 4.28 -4.04 -6.35
C PHE A 18 4.61 -2.54 -6.36
N GLU A 19 5.19 -2.02 -7.44
CA GLU A 19 5.43 -0.58 -7.60
C GLU A 19 4.12 0.20 -7.67
N GLU A 20 3.12 -0.27 -8.41
CA GLU A 20 1.81 0.40 -8.44
C GLU A 20 1.12 0.43 -7.07
N ILE A 21 1.17 -0.68 -6.31
CA ILE A 21 0.62 -0.75 -4.94
C ILE A 21 1.34 0.25 -4.02
N LEU A 22 2.67 0.37 -4.13
CA LEU A 22 3.44 1.32 -3.33
C LEU A 22 3.12 2.76 -3.68
N ILE A 23 3.03 3.09 -4.97
CA ILE A 23 2.68 4.43 -5.46
C ILE A 23 1.28 4.82 -4.98
N ALA A 24 0.29 3.94 -5.16
CA ALA A 24 -1.08 4.19 -4.71
C ALA A 24 -1.17 4.35 -3.18
N THR A 25 -0.39 3.56 -2.43
CA THR A 25 -0.31 3.69 -0.97
C THR A 25 0.33 5.02 -0.54
N GLU A 26 1.39 5.45 -1.22
CA GLU A 26 2.03 6.74 -0.95
C GLU A 26 1.08 7.90 -1.27
N ASP A 27 0.37 7.84 -2.39
CA ASP A 27 -0.58 8.87 -2.81
C ASP A 27 -1.74 8.99 -1.82
N ASP A 28 -2.30 7.87 -1.36
CA ASP A 28 -3.37 7.86 -0.34
C ASP A 28 -2.92 8.47 0.98
N ILE A 29 -1.67 8.20 1.40
CA ILE A 29 -1.08 8.80 2.60
C ILE A 29 -0.84 10.30 2.40
N ARG A 30 -0.33 10.68 1.24
CA ARG A 30 -0.07 12.08 0.89
C ARG A 30 -1.38 12.87 0.84
N PHE A 31 -2.42 12.32 0.24
CA PHE A 31 -3.76 12.89 0.23
C PHE A 31 -4.33 12.98 1.65
N ASN A 32 -4.23 11.92 2.46
CA ASN A 32 -4.71 11.93 3.84
C ASN A 32 -3.99 12.98 4.71
N ARG A 33 -2.70 13.20 4.45
CA ARG A 33 -1.90 14.22 5.13
C ARG A 33 -2.26 15.63 4.65
N LEU A 34 -2.35 15.87 3.34
CA LEU A 34 -2.61 17.19 2.78
C LEU A 34 -4.06 17.65 3.02
N SER A 35 -5.02 16.74 2.85
CA SER A 35 -6.44 17.06 2.91
C SER A 35 -7.01 17.02 4.33
N PHE A 36 -6.45 16.21 5.23
CA PHE A 36 -7.01 16.00 6.57
C PHE A 36 -6.01 16.24 7.72
N ASN A 37 -4.77 16.67 7.43
CA ASN A 37 -3.69 16.83 8.41
C ASN A 37 -3.48 15.60 9.31
N LYS A 38 -3.87 14.41 8.83
CA LYS A 38 -3.75 13.16 9.57
C LYS A 38 -2.29 12.72 9.56
N LYS A 39 -1.76 12.43 10.75
CA LYS A 39 -0.50 11.69 10.86
C LYS A 39 -0.81 10.22 10.60
N THR A 40 -0.11 9.61 9.65
CA THR A 40 -0.24 8.17 9.36
C THR A 40 0.81 7.41 10.18
N PRO A 41 0.44 6.80 11.32
CA PRO A 41 1.34 5.91 12.02
C PRO A 41 1.58 4.63 11.20
N THR A 42 2.67 3.92 11.48
CA THR A 42 3.05 2.66 10.82
C THR A 42 1.92 1.62 10.72
N LYS A 43 1.04 1.56 11.73
CA LYS A 43 -0.12 0.65 11.73
C LYS A 43 -1.16 1.01 10.65
N GLU A 44 -1.39 2.29 10.42
CA GLU A 44 -2.30 2.74 9.36
C GLU A 44 -1.67 2.57 7.99
N PHE A 45 -0.35 2.80 7.86
CA PHE A 45 0.38 2.47 6.63
C PHE A 45 0.14 1.01 6.21
N LEU A 46 0.32 0.06 7.14
CA LEU A 46 0.10 -1.37 6.84
C LEU A 46 -1.35 -1.68 6.47
N LYS A 47 -2.33 -1.01 7.09
CA LYS A 47 -3.74 -1.18 6.70
C LYS A 47 -4.03 -0.66 5.29
N ILE A 48 -3.49 0.50 4.94
CA ILE A 48 -3.65 1.07 3.60
C ILE A 48 -2.99 0.13 2.59
N LEU A 49 -1.74 -0.28 2.85
CA LEU A 49 -1.00 -1.21 2.00
C LEU A 49 -1.78 -2.52 1.75
N ASN A 50 -2.32 -3.14 2.82
CA ASN A 50 -3.07 -4.40 2.72
C ASN A 50 -4.41 -4.21 1.97
N ARG A 51 -5.09 -3.07 2.17
CA ARG A 51 -6.30 -2.73 1.38
C ARG A 51 -5.96 -2.55 -0.09
N THR A 52 -4.90 -1.81 -0.39
CA THR A 52 -4.44 -1.58 -1.76
C THR A 52 -4.07 -2.92 -2.42
N GLU A 53 -3.35 -3.80 -1.73
CA GLU A 53 -3.07 -5.17 -2.21
C GLU A 53 -4.37 -5.91 -2.57
N ILE A 54 -5.36 -5.97 -1.66
CA ILE A 54 -6.63 -6.67 -1.90
C ILE A 54 -7.37 -6.11 -3.12
N VAL A 55 -7.38 -4.78 -3.28
CA VAL A 55 -8.03 -4.11 -4.41
C VAL A 55 -7.30 -4.44 -5.72
N PHE A 56 -5.99 -4.27 -5.76
CA PHE A 56 -5.18 -4.59 -6.95
C PHE A 56 -5.32 -6.07 -7.33
N ARG A 57 -5.31 -6.96 -6.35
CA ARG A 57 -5.51 -8.39 -6.58
C ARG A 57 -6.86 -8.69 -7.23
N ARG A 58 -7.94 -8.03 -6.79
CA ARG A 58 -9.26 -8.18 -7.40
C ARG A 58 -9.38 -7.59 -8.79
N VAL A 59 -8.64 -6.51 -9.08
CA VAL A 59 -8.71 -5.80 -10.37
C VAL A 59 -7.87 -6.51 -11.44
N TYR A 60 -6.72 -7.08 -11.06
CA TYR A 60 -5.74 -7.65 -11.99
C TYR A 60 -5.70 -9.18 -12.02
N GLU A 61 -6.13 -9.88 -10.95
CA GLU A 61 -6.26 -11.36 -10.95
C GLU A 61 -7.73 -11.84 -11.04
N GLY A 62 -8.70 -10.92 -11.13
CA GLY A 62 -10.15 -11.21 -11.15
C GLY A 62 -10.74 -11.38 -12.53
#